data_AF-A0A2J0KT63-F1
#
_entry.id   AF-A0A2J0KT63-F1
#
_cell.length_a   1.000
_cell.length_b   1.000
_cell.length_c   1.000
_cell.angle_alpha   90.00
_cell.angle_beta   90.00
_cell.angle_gamma   90.00
#
_symmetry.space_group_name_H-M   'P 1'
#
loop_
_entity.id
_entity.type
_entity.pdbx_description
1 polymer ?
#
loop_
_entity_poly.entity_id
_entity_poly.type
_entity_poly.pdbx_seq_one_letter_code
_entity_poly.pdbx_strand_id
1 'polypeptide(L)'
;MSVSNKTKKVTSLCLFAVLIVLASTVAVGIKGYSRTKTVDIASFPEVELKANDRILILAPHPDDEVLGCGGIIQKALKMHLPIHIAFLTYGDSNQWAFMIYRKHPVFFPKSVRAMGLIRHDEAIDAAQSLGVQKENLTFLGYPDFKTLNIWESHWGKALPAKGLLTEARAVPYKNAFRPGAPYKGEEILKDLKTVLLDFKPTKIFVSHPGDFHPDHQALYLFTRVALWDLKNKIKPSIYTYLIHYKLWPRPLGPAPEHLLIPPQIFDKIIPWQISKMNATEIKTKLAAIKKHKTEFSSDSKYLLSFIRQNELFGDFPTLDLAQGKESTPLVPYTGKENEPGELEQLNENEHVPIVGIEKKSAALDNDTLELFVKLSRPIGKGVGVSVYVFGYKKDKSFAEMPKYRIQFDAIKHKIFNKGRRIAGKDIIVVRTLKEIKIRIPLSTLDDPERILTDVNTYMGAVPLDWVSWRIIKPVKQ
;
A
#
# COMPACT_ATOMS: atom_id res chain seq x y z
N MET A 1 0.11 -44.65 17.54
CA MET A 1 -1.01 -44.26 16.67
C MET A 1 -1.44 -42.83 16.98
N SER A 2 -1.25 -41.94 16.00
CA SER A 2 -1.99 -40.69 15.73
C SER A 2 -2.21 -39.65 16.85
N VAL A 3 -1.22 -38.79 17.09
CA VAL A 3 -1.42 -37.39 17.50
C VAL A 3 -0.73 -36.49 16.49
N SER A 4 -1.38 -36.19 15.36
CA SER A 4 -0.97 -35.11 14.44
C SER A 4 -2.00 -34.97 13.32
N ASN A 5 -3.09 -34.22 13.55
CA ASN A 5 -3.92 -33.74 12.43
C ASN A 5 -4.71 -32.44 12.67
N LYS A 6 -4.60 -31.81 13.86
CA LYS A 6 -5.33 -30.56 14.15
C LYS A 6 -4.58 -29.28 13.75
N THR A 7 -3.25 -29.30 13.61
CA THR A 7 -2.45 -28.13 13.25
C THR A 7 -2.36 -27.83 11.76
N LYS A 8 -2.69 -28.79 10.87
CA LYS A 8 -2.67 -28.57 9.41
C LYS A 8 -3.95 -27.92 8.85
N LYS A 9 -5.09 -28.00 9.56
CA LYS A 9 -6.36 -27.41 9.10
C LYS A 9 -6.43 -25.89 9.27
N VAL A 10 -5.73 -25.31 10.26
CA VAL A 10 -5.78 -23.87 10.55
C VAL A 10 -4.97 -23.04 9.52
N THR A 11 -3.90 -23.60 8.96
CA THR A 11 -3.10 -22.96 7.90
C THR A 11 -3.78 -22.96 6.53
N SER A 12 -4.64 -23.93 6.23
CA SER A 12 -5.38 -24.00 4.95
C SER A 12 -6.54 -23.01 4.87
N LEU A 13 -7.15 -22.67 6.01
CA LEU A 13 -8.25 -21.70 6.10
C LEU A 13 -7.77 -20.24 5.94
N CYS A 14 -6.55 -19.94 6.41
CA CYS A 14 -5.94 -18.61 6.25
C CYS A 14 -5.58 -18.27 4.79
N LEU A 15 -5.28 -19.28 3.96
CA LEU A 15 -5.06 -19.07 2.53
C LEU A 15 -6.37 -18.70 1.82
N PHE A 16 -7.47 -19.36 2.19
CA PHE A 16 -8.79 -19.14 1.60
C PHE A 16 -9.37 -17.75 1.94
N ALA A 17 -9.15 -17.25 3.14
CA ALA A 17 -9.70 -15.95 3.56
C ALA A 17 -8.98 -14.74 2.94
N VAL A 18 -7.67 -14.85 2.61
CA VAL A 18 -6.95 -13.83 1.83
C VAL A 18 -7.35 -13.90 0.35
N LEU A 19 -7.64 -15.10 -0.17
CA LEU A 19 -8.11 -15.33 -1.55
C LEU A 19 -9.54 -14.85 -1.79
N ILE A 20 -10.44 -14.92 -0.79
CA ILE A 20 -11.84 -14.47 -0.95
C ILE A 20 -11.93 -12.95 -1.06
N VAL A 21 -11.08 -12.18 -0.36
CA VAL A 21 -11.05 -10.71 -0.49
C VAL A 21 -10.65 -10.25 -1.91
N LEU A 22 -9.95 -11.09 -2.67
CA LEU A 22 -9.59 -10.84 -4.07
C LEU A 22 -10.52 -11.52 -5.09
N ALA A 23 -11.36 -12.49 -4.70
CA ALA A 23 -12.14 -13.30 -5.64
C ALA A 23 -13.68 -13.21 -5.48
N SER A 24 -14.21 -12.54 -4.45
CA SER A 24 -15.65 -12.30 -4.32
C SER A 24 -16.06 -10.95 -4.92
N THR A 25 -16.03 -10.85 -6.25
CA THR A 25 -17.00 -10.03 -6.98
C THR A 25 -17.87 -10.98 -7.81
N VAL A 26 -18.64 -11.82 -7.12
CA VAL A 26 -19.70 -12.62 -7.74
C VAL A 26 -20.98 -11.78 -7.71
N ALA A 27 -21.52 -11.61 -8.91
CA ALA A 27 -22.75 -10.93 -9.25
C ALA A 27 -23.88 -11.05 -8.22
N VAL A 28 -24.21 -9.93 -7.57
CA VAL A 28 -25.59 -9.64 -7.13
C VAL A 28 -25.95 -8.25 -7.67
N GLY A 29 -26.99 -8.21 -8.50
CA GLY A 29 -27.44 -6.98 -9.15
C GLY A 29 -27.96 -5.98 -8.12
N ILE A 30 -27.27 -4.86 -7.98
CA ILE A 30 -27.80 -3.68 -7.26
C ILE A 30 -28.29 -2.69 -8.32
N LYS A 31 -29.59 -2.77 -8.61
CA LYS A 31 -30.34 -1.62 -9.13
C LYS A 31 -30.29 -0.54 -8.05
N GLY A 32 -29.60 0.57 -8.31
CA GLY A 32 -29.70 1.77 -7.48
C GLY A 32 -28.39 2.39 -7.02
N TYR A 33 -27.48 2.70 -7.93
CA TYR A 33 -26.51 3.78 -7.69
C TYR A 33 -26.38 4.64 -8.95
N SER A 34 -27.53 5.11 -9.45
CA SER A 34 -27.58 6.14 -10.49
C SER A 34 -27.76 7.49 -9.81
N ARG A 35 -26.64 8.10 -9.43
CA ARG A 35 -26.46 9.55 -9.39
C ARG A 35 -24.99 9.81 -9.71
N THR A 36 -24.66 9.81 -10.99
CA THR A 36 -23.43 10.41 -11.48
C THR A 36 -23.49 11.89 -11.13
N LYS A 37 -22.85 12.30 -10.02
CA LYS A 37 -22.43 13.69 -9.89
C LYS A 37 -21.57 13.98 -11.10
N THR A 38 -21.98 14.94 -11.91
CA THR A 38 -21.12 15.53 -12.94
C THR A 38 -19.99 16.25 -12.20
N VAL A 39 -18.87 15.56 -12.02
CA VAL A 39 -17.63 16.16 -11.52
C VAL A 39 -16.99 16.87 -12.70
N ASP A 40 -16.82 18.18 -12.60
CA ASP A 40 -16.19 18.97 -13.65
C ASP A 40 -14.67 18.73 -13.65
N ILE A 41 -14.12 18.34 -14.81
CA ILE A 41 -12.68 18.15 -15.08
C ILE A 41 -11.87 19.38 -14.68
N ALA A 42 -12.45 20.58 -14.84
CA ALA A 42 -11.77 21.84 -14.54
C ALA A 42 -11.48 22.04 -13.04
N SER A 43 -11.99 21.17 -12.15
CA SER A 43 -11.78 21.26 -10.71
C SER A 43 -10.45 20.70 -10.22
N PHE A 44 -9.73 19.90 -11.02
CA PHE A 44 -8.46 19.30 -10.61
C PHE A 44 -7.26 19.94 -11.33
N PRO A 45 -6.21 20.35 -10.60
CA PRO A 45 -4.96 20.80 -11.22
C PRO A 45 -4.28 19.69 -12.03
N GLU A 46 -3.67 20.05 -13.15
CA GLU A 46 -2.93 19.12 -14.01
C GLU A 46 -1.53 18.85 -13.43
N VAL A 47 -1.06 17.60 -13.53
CA VAL A 47 0.34 17.26 -13.28
C VAL A 47 1.20 17.85 -14.41
N GLU A 48 1.92 18.92 -14.09
CA GLU A 48 2.83 19.59 -15.02
C GLU A 48 4.19 18.86 -15.09
N LEU A 49 4.61 18.49 -16.30
CA LEU A 49 5.98 18.06 -16.62
C LEU A 49 6.75 19.22 -17.27
N LYS A 50 8.02 19.38 -16.91
CA LYS A 50 8.94 20.44 -17.36
C LYS A 50 10.10 19.84 -18.14
N ALA A 51 10.73 20.64 -19.01
CA ALA A 51 11.78 20.19 -19.93
C ALA A 51 13.03 19.58 -19.25
N ASN A 52 13.27 19.90 -17.98
CA ASN A 52 14.40 19.39 -17.20
C ASN A 52 14.00 18.29 -16.21
N ASP A 53 12.77 17.78 -16.29
CA ASP A 53 12.31 16.73 -15.38
C ASP A 53 12.95 15.36 -15.67
N ARG A 54 13.11 14.58 -14.62
CA ARG A 54 13.56 13.18 -14.64
C ARG A 54 12.51 12.35 -13.90
N ILE A 55 11.84 11.47 -14.62
CA ILE A 55 10.62 10.79 -14.18
C ILE A 55 10.96 9.40 -13.66
N LEU A 56 10.75 9.17 -12.37
CA LEU A 56 10.86 7.83 -11.77
C LEU A 56 9.48 7.31 -11.42
N ILE A 57 9.14 6.14 -11.93
CA ILE A 57 7.92 5.41 -11.55
C ILE A 57 8.34 4.26 -10.65
N LEU A 58 7.78 4.21 -9.45
CA LEU A 58 8.00 3.15 -8.46
C LEU A 58 6.72 2.31 -8.39
N ALA A 59 6.74 1.16 -9.05
CA ALA A 59 5.63 0.23 -9.15
C ALA A 59 5.75 -0.90 -8.11
N PRO A 60 4.72 -1.16 -7.29
CA PRO A 60 4.72 -2.34 -6.40
C PRO A 60 4.83 -3.66 -7.17
N HIS A 61 4.04 -3.81 -8.24
CA HIS A 61 3.97 -5.01 -9.07
C HIS A 61 4.06 -4.70 -10.58
N PRO A 62 4.42 -5.71 -11.41
CA PRO A 62 4.30 -5.63 -12.87
C PRO A 62 2.84 -5.50 -13.33
N ASP A 63 2.43 -4.29 -13.72
CA ASP A 63 1.10 -3.83 -14.21
C ASP A 63 0.78 -2.42 -13.68
N ASP A 64 1.10 -2.17 -12.41
CA ASP A 64 0.85 -0.91 -11.70
C ASP A 64 1.44 0.32 -12.40
N GLU A 65 2.59 0.17 -13.06
CA GLU A 65 3.24 1.24 -13.82
C GLU A 65 2.36 1.74 -14.97
N VAL A 66 1.63 0.82 -15.61
CA VAL A 66 0.71 1.18 -16.70
C VAL A 66 -0.61 1.66 -16.14
N LEU A 67 -1.15 0.96 -15.13
CA LEU A 67 -2.44 1.28 -14.51
C LEU A 67 -2.44 2.70 -13.94
N GLY A 68 -1.41 3.04 -13.16
CA GLY A 68 -1.28 4.34 -12.52
C GLY A 68 -0.68 5.44 -13.41
N CYS A 69 0.25 5.10 -14.31
CA CYS A 69 1.13 6.09 -14.96
C CYS A 69 1.33 5.92 -16.48
N GLY A 70 0.56 5.08 -17.17
CA GLY A 70 0.66 4.91 -18.63
C GLY A 70 0.56 6.21 -19.45
N GLY A 71 -0.23 7.20 -19.00
CA GLY A 71 -0.32 8.53 -19.61
C GLY A 71 0.90 9.40 -19.29
N ILE A 72 1.34 9.42 -18.04
CA ILE A 72 2.57 10.09 -17.61
C ILE A 72 3.80 9.59 -18.40
N ILE A 73 3.92 8.27 -18.60
CA ILE A 73 4.99 7.66 -19.39
C ILE A 73 5.00 8.23 -20.81
N GLN A 74 3.85 8.24 -21.48
CA GLN A 74 3.73 8.73 -22.85
C GLN A 74 4.02 10.22 -22.98
N LYS A 75 3.53 11.04 -22.04
CA LYS A 75 3.83 12.48 -22.00
C LYS A 75 5.32 12.75 -21.83
N ALA A 76 5.97 12.04 -20.89
CA ALA A 76 7.40 12.18 -20.65
C ALA A 76 8.23 11.80 -21.88
N LEU A 77 7.89 10.70 -22.56
CA LEU A 77 8.55 10.26 -23.79
C LEU A 77 8.36 11.24 -24.94
N LYS A 78 7.15 11.80 -25.11
CA LYS A 78 6.87 12.84 -26.11
C LYS A 78 7.71 14.10 -25.88
N MET A 79 8.03 14.41 -24.63
CA MET A 79 8.90 15.51 -24.24
C MET A 79 10.39 15.14 -24.23
N HIS A 80 10.75 13.91 -24.60
CA HIS A 80 12.11 13.38 -24.55
C HIS A 80 12.75 13.46 -23.15
N LEU A 81 11.92 13.34 -22.10
CA LEU A 81 12.40 13.36 -20.71
C LEU A 81 12.99 11.99 -20.32
N PRO A 82 14.06 11.96 -19.52
CA PRO A 82 14.55 10.73 -18.90
C PRO A 82 13.46 10.07 -18.07
N ILE A 83 13.23 8.78 -18.32
CA ILE A 83 12.27 7.97 -17.58
C ILE A 83 12.94 6.70 -17.07
N HIS A 84 12.59 6.29 -15.85
CA HIS A 84 12.98 5.02 -15.26
C HIS A 84 11.82 4.41 -14.50
N ILE A 85 11.65 3.10 -14.58
CA ILE A 85 10.61 2.36 -13.87
C ILE A 85 11.28 1.33 -12.97
N ALA A 86 10.99 1.37 -11.67
CA ALA A 86 11.49 0.39 -10.72
C ALA A 86 10.33 -0.38 -10.07
N PHE A 87 10.40 -1.71 -10.15
CA PHE A 87 9.42 -2.64 -9.61
C PHE A 87 9.88 -3.19 -8.27
N LEU A 88 9.05 -3.09 -7.23
CA LEU A 88 9.37 -3.61 -5.90
C LEU A 88 9.41 -5.15 -5.89
N THR A 89 8.42 -5.77 -6.51
CA THR A 89 8.26 -7.22 -6.55
C THR A 89 8.20 -7.74 -8.00
N TYR A 90 8.09 -9.05 -8.17
CA TYR A 90 7.85 -9.69 -9.48
C TYR A 90 6.37 -10.10 -9.65
N GLY A 91 5.47 -9.73 -8.71
CA GLY A 91 4.06 -10.14 -8.75
C GLY A 91 3.84 -11.64 -8.67
N ASP A 92 4.73 -12.35 -7.95
CA ASP A 92 4.83 -13.80 -7.98
C ASP A 92 3.77 -14.53 -7.12
N SER A 93 2.88 -13.81 -6.42
CA SER A 93 1.94 -14.42 -5.46
C SER A 93 0.44 -14.34 -5.83
N ASN A 94 0.06 -13.89 -7.03
CA ASN A 94 -1.34 -13.93 -7.50
C ASN A 94 -1.84 -15.34 -7.91
N GLN A 95 -2.15 -16.19 -6.93
CA GLN A 95 -2.58 -17.58 -7.16
C GLN A 95 -3.81 -17.72 -8.07
N TRP A 96 -4.76 -16.80 -8.03
CA TRP A 96 -5.99 -16.87 -8.84
C TRP A 96 -5.71 -16.63 -10.32
N ALA A 97 -4.92 -15.60 -10.64
CA ALA A 97 -4.45 -15.38 -11.99
C ALA A 97 -3.68 -16.60 -12.52
N PHE A 98 -2.93 -17.25 -11.64
CA PHE A 98 -2.13 -18.41 -12.01
C PHE A 98 -2.97 -19.66 -12.30
N MET A 99 -4.05 -19.89 -11.54
CA MET A 99 -4.98 -20.99 -11.79
C MET A 99 -5.69 -20.84 -13.14
N ILE A 100 -6.16 -19.63 -13.46
CA ILE A 100 -6.87 -19.34 -14.71
C ILE A 100 -5.91 -19.42 -15.91
N TYR A 101 -4.71 -18.84 -15.78
CA TYR A 101 -3.73 -18.80 -16.86
C TYR A 101 -3.13 -20.17 -17.21
N ARG A 102 -2.68 -20.95 -16.21
CA ARG A 102 -2.05 -22.27 -16.47
C ARG A 102 -3.03 -23.45 -16.48
N LYS A 103 -4.32 -23.24 -16.19
CA LYS A 103 -5.34 -24.28 -16.05
C LYS A 103 -4.99 -25.40 -15.04
N HIS A 104 -3.98 -25.17 -14.19
CA HIS A 104 -3.50 -26.08 -13.16
C HIS A 104 -3.13 -25.28 -11.91
N PRO A 105 -3.38 -25.81 -10.70
CA PRO A 105 -3.07 -25.09 -9.48
C PRO A 105 -1.56 -25.04 -9.23
N VAL A 106 -1.05 -23.82 -8.99
CA VAL A 106 0.37 -23.54 -8.75
C VAL A 106 0.67 -23.68 -7.26
N PHE A 107 1.01 -24.89 -6.82
CA PHE A 107 1.30 -25.17 -5.40
C PHE A 107 2.79 -25.17 -5.02
N PHE A 108 3.69 -25.25 -6.01
CA PHE A 108 5.13 -25.44 -5.73
C PHE A 108 5.93 -24.14 -5.81
N PRO A 109 6.82 -23.85 -4.85
CA PRO A 109 7.65 -22.64 -4.86
C PRO A 109 8.46 -22.38 -6.13
N LYS A 110 8.90 -23.45 -6.83
CA LYS A 110 9.57 -23.33 -8.13
C LYS A 110 8.66 -22.75 -9.20
N SER A 111 7.39 -23.19 -9.24
CA SER A 111 6.40 -22.74 -10.20
C SER A 111 5.96 -21.30 -9.94
N VAL A 112 5.88 -20.90 -8.66
CA VAL A 112 5.65 -19.51 -8.22
C VAL A 112 6.78 -18.60 -8.71
N ARG A 113 8.05 -19.00 -8.54
CA ARG A 113 9.19 -18.23 -9.07
C ARG A 113 9.21 -18.15 -10.59
N ALA A 114 8.87 -19.23 -11.28
CA ALA A 114 8.75 -19.20 -12.75
C ALA A 114 7.68 -18.20 -13.19
N MET A 115 6.64 -18.00 -12.38
CA MET A 115 5.59 -17.03 -12.65
C MET A 115 6.07 -15.59 -12.49
N GLY A 116 6.84 -15.30 -11.44
CA GLY A 116 7.48 -14.00 -11.30
C GLY A 116 8.33 -13.63 -12.52
N LEU A 117 9.06 -14.60 -13.10
CA LEU A 117 9.83 -14.37 -14.33
C LEU A 117 8.94 -14.08 -15.55
N ILE A 118 7.78 -14.73 -15.67
CA ILE A 118 6.81 -14.42 -16.73
C ILE A 118 6.30 -12.98 -16.59
N ARG A 119 5.86 -12.58 -15.39
CA ARG A 119 5.39 -11.20 -15.15
C ARG A 119 6.47 -10.15 -15.35
N HIS A 120 7.72 -10.47 -15.02
CA HIS A 120 8.86 -9.64 -15.38
C HIS A 120 8.96 -9.42 -16.90
N ASP A 121 8.85 -10.48 -17.70
CA ASP A 121 8.90 -10.36 -19.16
C ASP A 121 7.67 -9.62 -19.72
N GLU A 122 6.49 -9.79 -19.10
CA GLU A 122 5.28 -9.03 -19.44
C GLU A 122 5.42 -7.53 -19.17
N ALA A 123 6.03 -7.14 -18.05
CA ALA A 123 6.37 -5.73 -17.78
C ALA A 123 7.36 -5.17 -18.80
N ILE A 124 8.34 -5.95 -19.26
CA ILE A 124 9.24 -5.53 -20.34
C ILE A 124 8.45 -5.30 -21.62
N ASP A 125 7.59 -6.24 -22.01
CA ASP A 125 6.75 -6.12 -23.20
C ASP A 125 5.79 -4.92 -23.12
N ALA A 126 5.22 -4.65 -21.94
CA ALA A 126 4.35 -3.52 -21.67
C ALA A 126 5.10 -2.20 -21.80
N ALA A 127 6.26 -2.09 -21.15
CA ALA A 127 7.14 -0.92 -21.22
C ALA A 127 7.59 -0.63 -22.66
N GLN A 128 8.03 -1.65 -23.40
CA GLN A 128 8.40 -1.52 -24.82
C GLN A 128 7.23 -1.03 -25.66
N SER A 129 6.01 -1.51 -25.41
CA SER A 129 4.82 -1.05 -26.12
C SER A 129 4.46 0.42 -25.85
N LEU A 130 4.91 0.98 -24.73
CA LEU A 130 4.82 2.41 -24.40
C LEU A 130 6.00 3.22 -24.94
N GLY A 131 7.06 2.57 -25.44
CA GLY A 131 8.29 3.19 -25.93
C GLY A 131 9.43 3.29 -24.91
N VAL A 132 9.29 2.65 -23.74
CA VAL A 132 10.35 2.59 -22.71
C VAL A 132 11.26 1.39 -22.98
N GLN A 133 12.56 1.65 -23.07
CA GLN A 133 13.57 0.62 -23.28
C GLN A 133 13.83 -0.21 -22.01
N LYS A 134 14.24 -1.46 -22.18
CA LYS A 134 14.45 -2.42 -21.06
C LYS A 134 15.50 -1.92 -20.07
N GLU A 135 16.50 -1.18 -20.54
CA GLU A 135 17.61 -0.64 -19.74
C GLU A 135 17.12 0.42 -18.73
N ASN A 136 15.95 1.00 -18.98
CA ASN A 136 15.29 1.96 -18.09
C ASN A 136 14.35 1.27 -17.09
N LEU A 137 14.43 -0.06 -16.96
CA LEU A 137 13.65 -0.85 -16.02
C LEU A 137 14.57 -1.46 -14.96
N THR A 138 14.10 -1.48 -13.71
CA THR A 138 14.80 -2.14 -12.60
C THR A 138 13.82 -2.99 -11.82
N PHE A 139 14.15 -4.24 -11.56
CA PHE A 139 13.31 -5.14 -10.79
C PHE A 139 14.00 -5.51 -9.48
N LEU A 140 13.44 -5.11 -8.33
CA LEU A 140 14.06 -5.33 -7.02
C LEU A 140 13.88 -6.77 -6.50
N GLY A 141 12.75 -7.41 -6.82
CA GLY A 141 12.53 -8.83 -6.54
C GLY A 141 12.19 -9.18 -5.09
N TYR A 142 11.72 -8.20 -4.31
CA TYR A 142 11.23 -8.43 -2.95
C TYR A 142 9.92 -9.22 -2.95
N PRO A 143 9.55 -9.87 -1.82
CA PRO A 143 8.47 -10.85 -1.81
C PRO A 143 7.10 -10.18 -1.86
N ASP A 144 6.30 -10.63 -2.82
CA ASP A 144 4.91 -10.23 -2.97
C ASP A 144 4.07 -10.59 -1.72
N PHE A 145 3.12 -9.71 -1.36
CA PHE A 145 2.30 -9.67 -0.16
C PHE A 145 3.05 -9.61 1.19
N LYS A 146 4.37 -9.40 1.18
CA LYS A 146 5.21 -9.46 2.39
C LYS A 146 5.99 -8.20 2.67
N THR A 147 6.01 -7.21 1.79
CA THR A 147 6.87 -6.03 2.00
C THR A 147 6.37 -5.13 3.14
N LEU A 148 5.06 -5.04 3.40
CA LEU A 148 4.55 -4.35 4.59
C LEU A 148 4.90 -5.12 5.87
N ASN A 149 4.84 -6.45 5.84
CA ASN A 149 5.28 -7.26 6.97
C ASN A 149 6.79 -7.06 7.26
N ILE A 150 7.61 -6.92 6.20
CA ILE A 150 9.02 -6.52 6.32
C ILE A 150 9.13 -5.16 7.02
N TRP A 151 8.39 -4.16 6.53
CA TRP A 151 8.31 -2.82 7.12
C TRP A 151 7.91 -2.85 8.60
N GLU A 152 7.00 -3.72 9.01
CA GLU A 152 6.52 -3.75 10.39
C GLU A 152 7.49 -4.42 11.37
N SER A 153 8.26 -5.42 10.91
CA SER A 153 8.87 -6.37 11.85
C SER A 153 10.24 -6.96 11.47
N HIS A 154 10.71 -6.81 10.24
CA HIS A 154 11.95 -7.46 9.80
C HIS A 154 13.10 -6.45 9.60
N TRP A 155 13.57 -5.90 10.74
CA TRP A 155 14.66 -4.93 10.81
C TRP A 155 15.80 -5.42 11.71
N GLY A 156 17.04 -5.03 11.38
CA GLY A 156 18.20 -5.21 12.26
C GLY A 156 18.44 -6.68 12.61
N LYS A 157 18.34 -7.05 13.89
CA LYS A 157 18.59 -8.45 14.33
C LYS A 157 17.44 -9.43 14.03
N ALA A 158 16.30 -8.95 13.55
CA ALA A 158 15.20 -9.84 13.15
C ALA A 158 15.63 -10.72 11.96
N LEU A 159 15.14 -11.98 11.94
CA LEU A 159 15.32 -12.87 10.80
C LEU A 159 14.69 -12.23 9.54
N PRO A 160 15.21 -12.50 8.33
CA PRO A 160 14.53 -12.09 7.11
C PRO A 160 13.10 -12.66 7.03
N ALA A 161 12.18 -11.91 6.45
CA ALA A 161 10.83 -12.38 6.21
C ALA A 161 10.84 -13.62 5.31
N LYS A 162 9.82 -14.47 5.48
CA LYS A 162 9.60 -15.62 4.59
C LYS A 162 8.54 -15.24 3.57
N GLY A 163 8.88 -15.34 2.27
CA GLY A 163 7.94 -15.13 1.17
C GLY A 163 6.74 -16.07 1.29
N LEU A 164 5.55 -15.58 0.92
CA LEU A 164 4.28 -16.29 1.18
C LEU A 164 4.24 -17.63 0.45
N LEU A 165 4.49 -17.62 -0.86
CA LEU A 165 4.40 -18.82 -1.71
C LEU A 165 5.76 -19.31 -2.22
N THR A 166 6.73 -18.41 -2.37
CA THR A 166 8.10 -18.79 -2.77
C THR A 166 8.89 -19.45 -1.66
N GLU A 167 8.45 -19.28 -0.40
CA GLU A 167 9.15 -19.65 0.82
C GLU A 167 10.58 -19.08 0.98
N ALA A 168 10.99 -18.20 0.06
CA ALA A 168 12.32 -17.61 0.03
C ALA A 168 12.49 -16.62 1.19
N ARG A 169 13.73 -16.42 1.63
CA ARG A 169 14.12 -15.42 2.65
C ARG A 169 15.03 -14.32 2.09
N ALA A 170 15.30 -14.39 0.80
CA ALA A 170 16.14 -13.49 0.04
C ALA A 170 15.68 -13.51 -1.42
N VAL A 171 16.03 -12.46 -2.17
CA VAL A 171 15.64 -12.28 -3.58
C VAL A 171 16.10 -13.48 -4.42
N PRO A 172 15.19 -14.31 -4.97
CA PRO A 172 15.55 -15.57 -5.60
C PRO A 172 15.80 -15.44 -7.12
N TYR A 173 15.65 -14.23 -7.66
CA TYR A 173 15.69 -13.94 -9.09
C TYR A 173 17.10 -13.51 -9.50
N LYS A 174 17.73 -14.25 -10.42
CA LYS A 174 19.09 -13.94 -10.91
C LYS A 174 19.17 -12.63 -11.68
N ASN A 175 18.08 -12.22 -12.30
CA ASN A 175 17.93 -10.99 -13.07
C ASN A 175 17.42 -9.80 -12.23
N ALA A 176 17.23 -9.97 -10.92
CA ALA A 176 16.87 -8.85 -10.06
C ALA A 176 18.05 -7.91 -9.85
N PHE A 177 17.76 -6.70 -9.38
CA PHE A 177 18.73 -5.66 -9.07
C PHE A 177 19.83 -6.14 -8.12
N ARG A 178 19.45 -6.93 -7.09
CA ARG A 178 20.39 -7.53 -6.15
C ARG A 178 19.98 -8.95 -5.76
N PRO A 179 20.31 -9.96 -6.58
CA PRO A 179 20.01 -11.35 -6.28
C PRO A 179 20.62 -11.76 -4.94
N GLY A 180 19.86 -12.50 -4.13
CA GLY A 180 20.31 -12.91 -2.79
C GLY A 180 20.19 -11.84 -1.70
N ALA A 181 19.70 -10.63 -1.99
CA ALA A 181 19.40 -9.63 -0.96
C ALA A 181 18.40 -10.19 0.07
N PRO A 182 18.70 -10.18 1.38
CA PRO A 182 17.79 -10.67 2.40
C PRO A 182 16.48 -9.87 2.42
N TYR A 183 15.36 -10.54 2.72
CA TYR A 183 14.06 -9.90 2.88
C TYR A 183 13.97 -9.13 4.21
N LYS A 184 14.64 -7.97 4.26
CA LYS A 184 14.76 -7.09 5.42
C LYS A 184 14.57 -5.63 5.01
N GLY A 185 14.08 -4.81 5.94
CA GLY A 185 13.74 -3.42 5.66
C GLY A 185 14.95 -2.56 5.28
N GLU A 186 16.10 -2.76 5.93
CA GLU A 186 17.33 -2.04 5.59
C GLU A 186 17.84 -2.35 4.17
N GLU A 187 17.54 -3.53 3.64
CA GLU A 187 17.93 -3.93 2.29
C GLU A 187 17.05 -3.25 1.23
N ILE A 188 15.73 -3.19 1.46
CA ILE A 188 14.79 -2.45 0.62
C ILE A 188 15.18 -0.96 0.58
N LEU A 189 15.45 -0.36 1.76
CA LEU A 189 15.90 1.03 1.82
C LEU A 189 17.21 1.26 1.08
N LYS A 190 18.17 0.34 1.19
CA LYS A 190 19.45 0.44 0.49
C LYS A 190 19.24 0.44 -1.03
N ASP A 191 18.42 -0.48 -1.54
CA ASP A 191 18.19 -0.61 -2.98
C ASP A 191 17.43 0.60 -3.53
N LEU A 192 16.34 1.03 -2.86
CA LEU A 192 15.62 2.23 -3.25
C LEU A 192 16.50 3.48 -3.22
N LYS A 193 17.34 3.66 -2.19
CA LYS A 193 18.29 4.78 -2.14
C LYS A 193 19.30 4.74 -3.28
N THR A 194 19.70 3.54 -3.73
CA THR A 194 20.60 3.37 -4.87
C THR A 194 19.91 3.80 -6.16
N VAL A 195 18.71 3.28 -6.45
CA VAL A 195 17.90 3.71 -7.62
C VAL A 195 17.68 5.23 -7.62
N LEU A 196 17.34 5.81 -6.47
CA LEU A 196 17.12 7.25 -6.33
C LEU A 196 18.38 8.09 -6.60
N LEU A 197 19.55 7.65 -6.13
CA LEU A 197 20.81 8.36 -6.29
C LEU A 197 21.42 8.20 -7.68
N ASP A 198 21.24 7.05 -8.30
CA ASP A 198 21.72 6.77 -9.65
C ASP A 198 20.88 7.55 -10.68
N PHE A 199 19.55 7.49 -10.53
CA PHE A 199 18.65 8.16 -11.47
C PHE A 199 18.47 9.65 -11.19
N LYS A 200 18.56 10.10 -9.93
CA LYS A 200 18.33 11.50 -9.50
C LYS A 200 17.01 12.09 -10.04
N PRO A 201 15.85 11.52 -9.67
CA PRO A 201 14.57 12.00 -10.18
C PRO A 201 14.26 13.43 -9.71
N THR A 202 13.51 14.16 -10.52
CA THR A 202 12.83 15.40 -10.12
C THR A 202 11.35 15.17 -9.80
N LYS A 203 10.76 14.10 -10.34
CA LYS A 203 9.40 13.65 -10.05
C LYS A 203 9.39 12.15 -9.82
N ILE A 204 8.73 11.74 -8.74
CA ILE A 204 8.52 10.33 -8.38
C ILE A 204 7.03 10.06 -8.40
N PHE A 205 6.63 9.03 -9.13
CA PHE A 205 5.30 8.46 -9.08
C PHE A 205 5.34 7.15 -8.29
N VAL A 206 4.51 6.99 -7.27
CA VAL A 206 4.53 5.82 -6.39
C VAL A 206 3.12 5.48 -5.91
N SER A 207 2.87 4.25 -5.49
CA SER A 207 1.58 3.86 -4.91
C SER A 207 1.17 4.68 -3.68
N HIS A 208 -0.13 4.83 -3.47
CA HIS A 208 -0.71 5.65 -2.41
C HIS A 208 -0.73 4.91 -1.04
N PRO A 209 -0.46 5.58 0.10
CA PRO A 209 -0.49 4.96 1.44
C PRO A 209 -1.88 4.53 1.94
N GLY A 210 -2.93 4.99 1.26
CA GLY A 210 -4.32 4.56 1.49
C GLY A 210 -4.80 3.45 0.57
N ASP A 211 -3.91 2.93 -0.29
CA ASP A 211 -4.18 1.72 -1.06
C ASP A 211 -4.33 0.51 -0.11
N PHE A 212 -5.23 -0.41 -0.44
CA PHE A 212 -5.53 -1.58 0.38
C PHE A 212 -4.51 -2.70 0.21
N HIS A 213 -3.67 -2.64 -0.83
CA HIS A 213 -2.63 -3.64 -1.02
C HIS A 213 -1.43 -3.37 -0.11
N PRO A 214 -0.97 -4.35 0.70
CA PRO A 214 0.12 -4.14 1.65
C PRO A 214 1.42 -3.69 0.97
N ASP A 215 1.77 -4.26 -0.19
CA ASP A 215 2.99 -3.84 -0.89
C ASP A 215 2.92 -2.40 -1.45
N HIS A 216 1.72 -1.92 -1.80
CA HIS A 216 1.50 -0.53 -2.21
C HIS A 216 1.80 0.42 -1.06
N GLN A 217 1.29 0.10 0.13
CA GLN A 217 1.58 0.86 1.35
C GLN A 217 3.07 0.83 1.69
N ALA A 218 3.69 -0.36 1.62
CA ALA A 218 5.10 -0.52 1.95
C ALA A 218 6.01 0.30 1.03
N LEU A 219 5.80 0.26 -0.28
CA LEU A 219 6.62 1.00 -1.23
C LEU A 219 6.59 2.50 -0.97
N TYR A 220 5.40 3.05 -0.67
CA TYR A 220 5.27 4.43 -0.23
C TYR A 220 6.11 4.71 1.02
N LEU A 221 5.95 3.90 2.07
CA LEU A 221 6.61 4.10 3.36
C LEU A 221 8.15 4.07 3.24
N PHE A 222 8.67 3.08 2.51
CA PHE A 222 10.10 2.97 2.23
C PHE A 222 10.60 4.15 1.38
N THR A 223 9.82 4.59 0.40
CA THR A 223 10.17 5.75 -0.44
C THR A 223 10.25 7.03 0.39
N ARG A 224 9.30 7.26 1.31
CA ARG A 224 9.33 8.45 2.20
C ARG A 224 10.58 8.47 3.07
N VAL A 225 10.93 7.34 3.69
CA VAL A 225 12.15 7.24 4.52
C VAL A 225 13.41 7.44 3.67
N ALA A 226 13.49 6.81 2.50
CA ALA A 226 14.62 6.97 1.58
C ALA A 226 14.80 8.44 1.16
N LEU A 227 13.72 9.16 0.87
CA LEU A 227 13.77 10.58 0.53
C LEU A 227 14.15 11.48 1.71
N TRP A 228 13.75 11.14 2.92
CA TRP A 228 14.20 11.86 4.11
C TRP A 228 15.69 11.69 4.36
N ASP A 229 16.21 10.46 4.21
CA ASP A 229 17.65 10.17 4.29
C ASP A 229 18.44 10.95 3.23
N LEU A 230 17.86 11.13 2.03
CA LEU A 230 18.50 11.74 0.89
C LEU A 230 18.14 13.22 0.67
N LYS A 231 17.48 13.88 1.63
CA LYS A 231 16.93 15.25 1.47
C LYS A 231 17.94 16.32 1.03
N ASN A 232 19.22 16.11 1.34
CA ASN A 232 20.33 17.01 0.99
C ASN A 232 20.96 16.69 -0.37
N LYS A 233 20.59 15.56 -0.98
CA LYS A 233 21.14 15.07 -2.26
C LYS A 233 20.13 15.17 -3.39
N ILE A 234 18.86 14.88 -3.12
CA ILE A 234 17.75 14.98 -4.08
C ILE A 234 16.51 15.55 -3.40
N LYS A 235 15.68 16.28 -4.16
CA LYS A 235 14.42 16.86 -3.69
C LYS A 235 13.32 16.74 -4.75
N PRO A 236 12.92 15.51 -5.12
CA PRO A 236 11.85 15.31 -6.09
C PRO A 236 10.48 15.69 -5.52
N SER A 237 9.56 16.08 -6.39
CA SER A 237 8.12 16.07 -6.11
C SER A 237 7.60 14.64 -6.12
N ILE A 238 6.71 14.30 -5.19
CA ILE A 238 6.09 12.98 -5.09
C ILE A 238 4.64 13.07 -5.55
N TYR A 239 4.25 12.15 -6.41
CA TYR A 239 2.89 11.98 -6.93
C TYR A 239 2.43 10.56 -6.61
N THR A 240 1.39 10.42 -5.80
CA THR A 240 0.90 9.10 -5.40
C THR A 240 -0.32 8.69 -6.18
N TYR A 241 -0.34 7.47 -6.72
CA TYR A 241 -1.48 6.91 -7.44
C TYR A 241 -2.13 5.77 -6.64
N LEU A 242 -3.44 5.61 -6.80
CA LEU A 242 -4.24 4.58 -6.13
C LEU A 242 -4.66 3.52 -7.15
N ILE A 243 -4.59 2.24 -6.76
CA ILE A 243 -5.04 1.12 -7.60
C ILE A 243 -6.07 0.33 -6.83
N HIS A 244 -5.71 -0.27 -5.70
CA HIS A 244 -6.62 -1.13 -4.95
C HIS A 244 -7.35 -0.34 -3.88
N TYR A 245 -8.65 -0.12 -4.11
CA TYR A 245 -9.52 0.50 -3.12
C TYR A 245 -10.95 -0.02 -3.25
N LYS A 246 -11.64 -0.19 -2.12
CA LYS A 246 -12.96 -0.80 -2.08
C LYS A 246 -13.95 -0.07 -3.00
N LEU A 247 -14.58 -0.83 -3.90
CA LEU A 247 -15.58 -0.36 -4.85
C LEU A 247 -15.09 0.78 -5.76
N TRP A 248 -13.78 0.86 -6.02
CA TRP A 248 -13.16 1.85 -6.88
C TRP A 248 -12.10 1.19 -7.81
N PRO A 249 -11.93 1.67 -9.06
CA PRO A 249 -12.71 2.73 -9.68
C PRO A 249 -14.04 2.23 -10.26
N ARG A 250 -14.98 3.15 -10.44
CA ARG A 250 -16.28 2.88 -11.06
C ARG A 250 -16.49 3.75 -12.30
N PRO A 251 -17.23 3.28 -13.32
CA PRO A 251 -17.77 1.91 -13.46
C PRO A 251 -16.65 0.86 -13.66
N LEU A 252 -16.91 -0.42 -13.38
CA LEU A 252 -15.94 -1.46 -13.73
C LEU A 252 -15.86 -1.62 -15.26
N GLY A 253 -14.68 -1.95 -15.79
CA GLY A 253 -14.43 -2.03 -17.23
C GLY A 253 -14.04 -0.69 -17.87
N PRO A 254 -13.74 -0.70 -19.18
CA PRO A 254 -13.28 0.47 -19.89
C PRO A 254 -14.38 1.52 -20.00
N ALA A 255 -14.03 2.78 -19.73
CA ALA A 255 -14.90 3.93 -19.91
C ALA A 255 -14.04 5.13 -20.33
N PRO A 256 -13.45 5.10 -21.54
CA PRO A 256 -12.53 6.14 -22.03
C PRO A 256 -13.16 7.53 -22.16
N GLU A 257 -14.49 7.63 -22.09
CA GLU A 257 -15.28 8.86 -22.04
C GLU A 257 -15.49 9.41 -20.62
N HIS A 258 -15.12 8.66 -19.58
CA HIS A 258 -15.26 9.05 -18.19
C HIS A 258 -13.93 9.43 -17.54
N LEU A 259 -14.01 10.26 -16.51
CA LEU A 259 -12.89 10.55 -15.62
C LEU A 259 -12.64 9.43 -14.61
N LEU A 260 -11.38 9.28 -14.26
CA LEU A 260 -10.97 8.65 -13.02
C LEU A 260 -11.06 9.69 -11.89
N ILE A 261 -12.12 9.63 -11.09
CA ILE A 261 -12.36 10.52 -9.96
C ILE A 261 -11.88 9.90 -8.64
N PRO A 262 -11.50 10.70 -7.62
CA PRO A 262 -11.12 10.19 -6.30
C PRO A 262 -12.19 9.31 -5.62
N PRO A 263 -11.80 8.36 -4.76
CA PRO A 263 -12.72 7.77 -3.79
C PRO A 263 -13.35 8.86 -2.93
N GLN A 264 -14.67 8.80 -2.71
CA GLN A 264 -15.44 9.86 -2.05
C GLN A 264 -14.88 10.24 -0.68
N ILE A 265 -14.42 9.26 0.09
CA ILE A 265 -13.82 9.48 1.41
C ILE A 265 -12.54 10.32 1.35
N PHE A 266 -11.79 10.28 0.25
CA PHE A 266 -10.54 11.04 0.08
C PHE A 266 -10.70 12.37 -0.65
N ASP A 267 -11.81 12.58 -1.35
CA ASP A 267 -12.07 13.75 -2.21
C ASP A 267 -11.78 15.10 -1.51
N LYS A 268 -12.13 15.22 -0.23
CA LYS A 268 -11.95 16.47 0.55
C LYS A 268 -10.68 16.52 1.40
N ILE A 269 -9.91 15.43 1.45
CA ILE A 269 -8.74 15.29 2.33
C ILE A 269 -7.45 15.47 1.55
N ILE A 270 -7.45 14.95 0.33
CA ILE A 270 -6.28 14.87 -0.52
C ILE A 270 -6.40 15.95 -1.60
N PRO A 271 -5.36 16.79 -1.78
CA PRO A 271 -5.31 17.71 -2.91
C PRO A 271 -4.98 16.94 -4.19
N TRP A 272 -6.01 16.41 -4.83
CA TRP A 272 -5.89 15.61 -6.04
C TRP A 272 -5.46 16.45 -7.25
N GLN A 273 -4.65 15.83 -8.10
CA GLN A 273 -4.19 16.30 -9.40
C GLN A 273 -4.52 15.24 -10.45
N ILE A 274 -4.64 15.65 -11.71
CA ILE A 274 -4.91 14.75 -12.83
C ILE A 274 -3.84 14.84 -13.91
N SER A 275 -3.71 13.79 -14.70
CA SER A 275 -3.00 13.82 -15.98
C SER A 275 -3.97 13.40 -17.07
N LYS A 276 -4.46 14.36 -17.86
CA LYS A 276 -5.39 14.10 -18.97
C LYS A 276 -4.70 13.29 -20.07
N MET A 277 -5.46 12.39 -20.69
CA MET A 277 -5.00 11.58 -21.80
C MET A 277 -5.87 11.82 -23.04
N ASN A 278 -5.24 11.95 -24.19
CA ASN A 278 -5.93 11.97 -25.48
C ASN A 278 -6.24 10.53 -25.96
N ALA A 279 -7.05 10.40 -27.01
CA ALA A 279 -7.48 9.10 -27.53
C ALA A 279 -6.33 8.17 -27.93
N THR A 280 -5.22 8.71 -28.46
CA THR A 280 -4.03 7.92 -28.79
C THR A 280 -3.36 7.41 -27.52
N GLU A 281 -3.20 8.26 -26.51
CA GLU A 281 -2.61 7.88 -25.23
C GLU A 281 -3.41 6.80 -24.51
N ILE A 282 -4.74 6.91 -24.52
CA ILE A 282 -5.65 5.90 -23.97
C ILE A 282 -5.51 4.57 -24.72
N LYS A 283 -5.43 4.61 -26.05
CA LYS A 283 -5.26 3.41 -26.88
C LYS A 283 -3.93 2.69 -26.62
N THR A 284 -2.83 3.43 -26.52
CA THR A 284 -1.52 2.86 -26.19
C THR A 284 -1.50 2.29 -24.77
N LYS A 285 -2.09 3.00 -23.79
CA LYS A 285 -2.24 2.50 -22.42
C LYS A 285 -3.00 1.18 -22.39
N LEU A 286 -4.11 1.07 -23.14
CA LEU A 286 -4.86 -0.17 -23.30
C LEU A 286 -4.02 -1.30 -23.92
N ALA A 287 -3.22 -1.00 -24.95
CA ALA A 287 -2.33 -1.99 -25.57
C ALA A 287 -1.27 -2.51 -24.58
N ALA A 288 -0.71 -1.62 -23.75
CA ALA A 288 0.26 -1.95 -22.72
C ALA A 288 -0.34 -2.78 -21.58
N ILE A 289 -1.55 -2.44 -21.09
CA ILE A 289 -2.26 -3.27 -20.09
C ILE A 289 -2.45 -4.71 -20.59
N LYS A 290 -2.76 -4.89 -21.88
CA LYS A 290 -2.93 -6.22 -22.48
C LYS A 290 -1.64 -7.04 -22.59
N LYS A 291 -0.45 -6.44 -22.39
CA LYS A 291 0.83 -7.16 -22.36
C LYS A 291 1.03 -7.91 -21.05
N HIS A 292 0.40 -7.48 -19.97
CA HIS A 292 0.28 -8.19 -18.69
C HIS A 292 -0.74 -9.33 -18.81
N LYS A 293 -0.48 -10.30 -19.70
CA LYS A 293 -1.46 -11.33 -20.12
C LYS A 293 -1.94 -12.17 -18.94
N THR A 294 -1.06 -12.44 -17.99
CA THR A 294 -1.37 -13.28 -16.84
C THR A 294 -2.43 -12.65 -15.95
N GLU A 295 -2.27 -11.36 -15.63
CA GLU A 295 -3.24 -10.57 -14.88
C GLU A 295 -4.48 -10.23 -15.73
N PHE A 296 -4.28 -9.86 -16.99
CA PHE A 296 -5.38 -9.53 -17.90
C PHE A 296 -6.34 -10.69 -18.11
N SER A 297 -5.83 -11.92 -18.20
CA SER A 297 -6.66 -13.12 -18.33
C SER A 297 -7.47 -13.41 -17.05
N SER A 298 -6.99 -12.96 -15.90
CA SER A 298 -7.64 -13.17 -14.60
C SER A 298 -8.70 -12.11 -14.30
N ASP A 299 -8.35 -10.84 -14.50
CA ASP A 299 -9.16 -9.71 -14.04
C ASP A 299 -9.18 -8.54 -15.03
N SER A 300 -9.32 -8.86 -16.32
CA SER A 300 -9.45 -7.85 -17.39
C SER A 300 -10.48 -6.77 -17.08
N LYS A 301 -11.61 -7.11 -16.45
CA LYS A 301 -12.67 -6.13 -16.17
C LYS A 301 -12.21 -5.09 -15.15
N TYR A 302 -11.50 -5.49 -14.11
CA TYR A 302 -10.91 -4.54 -13.16
C TYR A 302 -9.74 -3.77 -13.79
N LEU A 303 -8.79 -4.43 -14.46
CA LEU A 303 -7.66 -3.71 -15.06
C LEU A 303 -8.11 -2.66 -16.09
N LEU A 304 -9.14 -2.97 -16.89
CA LEU A 304 -9.72 -2.03 -17.84
C LEU A 304 -10.48 -0.88 -17.19
N SER A 305 -10.76 -0.93 -15.89
CA SER A 305 -11.36 0.21 -15.16
C SER A 305 -10.41 1.41 -15.04
N PHE A 306 -9.13 1.25 -15.35
CA PHE A 306 -8.14 2.33 -15.44
C PHE A 306 -8.02 2.93 -16.86
N ILE A 307 -8.84 2.46 -17.80
CA ILE A 307 -9.02 3.11 -19.11
C ILE A 307 -10.06 4.21 -18.96
N ARG A 308 -9.55 5.43 -18.79
CA ARG A 308 -10.26 6.69 -18.48
C ARG A 308 -9.65 7.86 -19.24
N GLN A 309 -10.29 9.03 -19.19
CA GLN A 309 -9.77 10.28 -19.75
C GLN A 309 -8.56 10.85 -19.00
N ASN A 310 -8.28 10.38 -17.80
CA ASN A 310 -7.18 10.86 -16.99
C ASN A 310 -6.58 9.77 -16.09
N GLU A 311 -5.40 10.08 -15.58
CA GLU A 311 -4.81 9.46 -14.42
C GLU A 311 -4.98 10.39 -13.22
N LEU A 312 -4.90 9.85 -12.00
CA LEU A 312 -5.24 10.54 -10.77
C LEU A 312 -4.11 10.41 -9.75
N PHE A 313 -3.67 11.54 -9.20
CA PHE A 313 -2.53 11.61 -8.28
C PHE A 313 -2.85 12.49 -7.08
N GLY A 314 -2.45 12.09 -5.88
CA GLY A 314 -2.65 12.91 -4.68
C GLY A 314 -2.20 12.18 -3.44
N ASP A 315 -1.61 12.89 -2.47
CA ASP A 315 -1.08 12.34 -1.22
C ASP A 315 -1.76 12.98 -0.01
N PHE A 316 -1.77 12.29 1.12
CA PHE A 316 -2.20 12.90 2.36
C PHE A 316 -1.25 14.03 2.77
N PRO A 317 -1.77 15.19 3.21
CA PRO A 317 -0.93 16.21 3.79
C PRO A 317 -0.24 15.67 5.05
N THR A 318 1.01 16.10 5.26
CA THR A 318 1.71 15.89 6.52
C THR A 318 0.99 16.68 7.60
N LEU A 319 0.78 16.04 8.76
CA LEU A 319 0.06 16.62 9.88
C LEU A 319 1.05 17.25 10.86
N ASP A 320 1.08 18.56 10.89
CA ASP A 320 1.88 19.31 11.86
C ASP A 320 1.12 19.37 13.20
N LEU A 321 1.64 18.67 14.22
CA LEU A 321 1.05 18.69 15.57
C LEU A 321 1.84 19.65 16.45
N ALA A 322 1.24 20.81 16.77
CA ALA A 322 1.78 21.76 17.72
C ALA A 322 1.31 21.43 19.16
N GLN A 323 2.16 21.75 20.14
CA GLN A 323 1.84 21.56 21.55
C GLN A 323 0.54 22.29 21.96
N GLY A 324 -0.28 21.63 22.78
CA GLY A 324 -1.47 22.23 23.41
C GLY A 324 -2.67 22.48 22.47
N LYS A 325 -2.60 22.03 21.20
CA LYS A 325 -3.74 22.13 20.27
C LYS A 325 -4.72 20.96 20.41
N GLU A 326 -5.97 21.21 20.02
CA GLU A 326 -7.00 20.18 19.92
C GLU A 326 -6.56 19.00 19.02
N SER A 327 -7.14 17.82 19.28
CA SER A 327 -6.80 16.61 18.54
C SER A 327 -7.10 16.77 17.04
N THR A 328 -6.10 16.52 16.21
CA THR A 328 -6.23 16.58 14.75
C THR A 328 -6.69 15.22 14.21
N PRO A 329 -7.78 15.15 13.41
CA PRO A 329 -8.20 13.91 12.77
C PRO A 329 -7.13 13.33 11.84
N LEU A 330 -6.86 12.04 11.96
CA LEU A 330 -5.94 11.31 11.09
C LEU A 330 -6.63 10.81 9.82
N VAL A 331 -7.95 10.65 9.84
CA VAL A 331 -8.85 10.56 8.67
C VAL A 331 -10.18 11.19 9.10
N PRO A 332 -10.77 12.13 8.35
CA PRO A 332 -12.11 12.63 8.58
C PRO A 332 -13.16 11.52 8.61
N TYR A 333 -13.96 11.51 9.67
CA TYR A 333 -15.13 10.65 9.79
C TYR A 333 -16.20 11.10 8.80
N THR A 334 -16.51 10.28 7.79
CA THR A 334 -17.58 10.60 6.82
C THR A 334 -18.96 10.10 7.26
N GLY A 335 -19.07 9.40 8.40
CA GLY A 335 -20.32 9.08 9.08
C GLY A 335 -21.35 8.24 8.30
N LYS A 336 -21.10 7.87 7.04
CA LYS A 336 -22.12 7.27 6.16
C LYS A 336 -21.69 6.13 5.24
N GLU A 337 -20.41 5.73 5.20
CA GLU A 337 -19.98 4.63 4.31
C GLU A 337 -19.39 3.41 5.01
N ASN A 338 -19.38 3.42 6.35
CA ASN A 338 -19.20 2.20 7.15
C ASN A 338 -20.52 1.43 7.29
N GLU A 339 -21.42 1.53 6.31
CA GLU A 339 -22.45 0.50 6.18
C GLU A 339 -21.71 -0.81 5.85
N PRO A 340 -22.06 -1.89 6.55
CA PRO A 340 -21.33 -3.12 6.47
C PRO A 340 -21.24 -3.60 5.01
N GLY A 341 -20.02 -3.67 4.51
CA GLY A 341 -19.77 -4.18 3.16
C GLY A 341 -20.09 -5.67 3.08
N GLU A 342 -20.12 -6.18 1.85
CA GLU A 342 -20.35 -7.57 1.43
C GLU A 342 -19.71 -8.68 2.29
N LEU A 343 -18.71 -8.38 3.13
CA LEU A 343 -18.23 -9.29 4.18
C LEU A 343 -19.30 -9.67 5.23
N GLU A 344 -20.31 -8.84 5.49
CA GLU A 344 -21.47 -9.24 6.30
C GLU A 344 -22.44 -10.16 5.52
N GLN A 345 -22.47 -10.09 4.18
CA GLN A 345 -23.28 -10.99 3.33
C GLN A 345 -22.59 -12.34 3.06
N LEU A 346 -21.25 -12.39 3.10
CA LEU A 346 -20.48 -13.64 2.97
C LEU A 346 -20.49 -14.51 4.25
N ASN A 347 -21.08 -14.01 5.33
CA ASN A 347 -21.07 -14.62 6.67
C ASN A 347 -22.48 -14.97 7.18
N GLU A 348 -23.39 -15.44 6.32
CA GLU A 348 -24.70 -15.96 6.76
C GLU A 348 -24.58 -17.12 7.77
N ASN A 349 -23.41 -17.78 7.84
CA ASN A 349 -23.18 -18.92 8.75
C ASN A 349 -22.34 -18.59 10.00
N GLU A 350 -21.71 -17.42 10.10
CA GLU A 350 -20.96 -17.01 11.30
C GLU A 350 -21.12 -15.50 11.48
N HIS A 351 -22.11 -15.07 12.27
CA HIS A 351 -22.32 -13.69 12.71
C HIS A 351 -21.11 -13.15 13.49
N VAL A 352 -19.99 -12.86 12.83
CA VAL A 352 -18.86 -12.14 13.42
C VAL A 352 -18.99 -10.66 13.06
N PRO A 353 -19.44 -9.83 14.01
CA PRO A 353 -19.66 -8.42 13.76
C PRO A 353 -18.32 -7.69 13.44
N ILE A 354 -18.19 -7.10 12.24
CA ILE A 354 -16.97 -6.40 11.80
C ILE A 354 -16.74 -5.17 12.68
N VAL A 355 -15.59 -5.13 13.38
CA VAL A 355 -15.17 -3.98 14.17
C VAL A 355 -14.47 -2.99 13.24
N GLY A 356 -15.17 -1.90 12.88
CA GLY A 356 -14.63 -0.81 12.08
C GLY A 356 -14.06 0.32 12.93
N ILE A 357 -13.24 1.17 12.32
CA ILE A 357 -12.69 2.36 12.96
C ILE A 357 -13.55 3.57 12.59
N GLU A 358 -14.22 4.16 13.58
CA GLU A 358 -15.06 5.36 13.38
C GLU A 358 -14.23 6.63 13.41
N LYS A 359 -13.30 6.76 14.37
CA LYS A 359 -12.51 7.98 14.51
C LYS A 359 -11.08 7.62 14.85
N LYS A 360 -10.15 8.34 14.23
CA LYS A 360 -8.75 8.34 14.61
C LYS A 360 -8.27 9.79 14.68
N SER A 361 -7.65 10.18 15.78
CA SER A 361 -7.02 11.50 15.91
C SER A 361 -5.68 11.40 16.64
N ALA A 362 -4.85 12.43 16.45
CA ALA A 362 -3.59 12.59 17.15
C ALA A 362 -3.50 13.98 17.77
N ALA A 363 -2.83 14.08 18.92
CA ALA A 363 -2.48 15.33 19.57
C ALA A 363 -1.06 15.24 20.11
N LEU A 364 -0.46 16.41 20.41
CA LEU A 364 0.82 16.50 21.08
C LEU A 364 0.66 17.34 22.35
N ASP A 365 0.95 16.72 23.50
CA ASP A 365 0.82 17.30 24.84
C ASP A 365 2.14 17.07 25.59
N ASN A 366 2.87 18.14 25.96
CA ASN A 366 4.11 18.06 26.74
C ASN A 366 5.08 16.94 26.27
N ASP A 367 5.49 17.01 24.99
CA ASP A 367 6.33 15.99 24.33
C ASP A 367 5.80 14.54 24.41
N THR A 368 4.50 14.38 24.58
CA THR A 368 3.80 13.11 24.55
C THR A 368 2.85 13.08 23.37
N LEU A 369 3.05 12.12 22.46
CA LEU A 369 2.10 11.84 21.40
C LEU A 369 0.87 11.15 22.00
N GLU A 370 -0.30 11.75 21.81
CA GLU A 370 -1.58 11.12 22.11
C GLU A 370 -2.22 10.61 20.82
N LEU A 371 -2.60 9.34 20.80
CA LEU A 371 -3.41 8.75 19.74
C LEU A 371 -4.76 8.31 20.32
N PHE A 372 -5.84 8.68 19.64
CA PHE A 372 -7.19 8.28 19.99
C PHE A 372 -7.81 7.48 18.86
N VAL A 373 -8.43 6.35 19.20
CA VAL A 373 -9.17 5.47 18.27
C VAL A 373 -10.54 5.20 18.86
N LYS A 374 -11.60 5.48 18.08
CA LYS A 374 -12.97 5.08 18.37
C LYS A 374 -13.39 3.97 17.41
N LEU A 375 -13.94 2.89 17.95
CA LEU A 375 -14.40 1.71 17.23
C LEU A 375 -15.92 1.73 17.11
N SER A 376 -16.45 1.16 16.02
CA SER A 376 -17.90 1.08 15.82
C SER A 376 -18.61 0.19 16.84
N ARG A 377 -17.91 -0.84 17.30
CA ARG A 377 -18.37 -1.81 18.29
C ARG A 377 -17.19 -2.34 19.11
N PRO A 378 -17.45 -3.00 20.26
CA PRO A 378 -16.37 -3.54 21.07
C PRO A 378 -15.56 -4.63 20.35
N ILE A 379 -14.28 -4.77 20.72
CA ILE A 379 -13.41 -5.80 20.15
C ILE A 379 -13.91 -7.19 20.57
N GLY A 380 -14.48 -7.92 19.61
CA GLY A 380 -14.96 -9.29 19.81
C GLY A 380 -13.85 -10.34 19.87
N LYS A 381 -14.21 -11.57 20.25
CA LYS A 381 -13.28 -12.71 20.24
C LYS A 381 -12.80 -12.98 18.81
N GLY A 382 -11.48 -13.10 18.62
CA GLY A 382 -10.88 -13.34 17.31
C GLY A 382 -10.58 -12.09 16.48
N VAL A 383 -11.12 -10.93 16.88
CA VAL A 383 -10.81 -9.63 16.29
C VAL A 383 -9.70 -8.96 17.09
N GLY A 384 -8.81 -8.26 16.41
CA GLY A 384 -7.81 -7.41 17.05
C GLY A 384 -7.67 -6.06 16.36
N VAL A 385 -7.06 -5.12 17.07
CA VAL A 385 -6.69 -3.80 16.57
C VAL A 385 -5.19 -3.62 16.73
N SER A 386 -4.49 -3.14 15.72
CA SER A 386 -3.09 -2.75 15.85
C SER A 386 -2.93 -1.26 15.60
N VAL A 387 -2.22 -0.58 16.49
CA VAL A 387 -1.76 0.80 16.29
C VAL A 387 -0.26 0.80 16.05
N TYR A 388 0.19 1.39 14.94
CA TYR A 388 1.59 1.49 14.55
C TYR A 388 2.10 2.91 14.77
N VAL A 389 3.29 3.05 15.34
CA VAL A 389 3.94 4.35 15.63
C VAL A 389 5.44 4.23 15.41
N PHE A 390 5.91 4.65 14.24
CA PHE A 390 7.30 4.48 13.81
C PHE A 390 7.94 5.87 13.68
N GLY A 391 8.89 6.17 14.58
CA GLY A 391 9.62 7.43 14.56
C GLY A 391 10.70 7.45 13.50
N TYR A 392 10.95 8.63 12.92
CA TYR A 392 12.05 8.91 12.01
C TYR A 392 12.91 10.06 12.53
N LYS A 393 14.23 9.90 12.48
CA LYS A 393 15.23 10.92 12.82
C LYS A 393 16.41 10.87 11.86
N LYS A 394 16.85 12.01 11.31
CA LYS A 394 17.81 12.02 10.18
C LYS A 394 19.21 11.46 10.49
N ASP A 395 19.62 11.51 11.76
CA ASP A 395 20.97 11.22 12.23
C ASP A 395 21.15 9.77 12.70
N LYS A 396 20.11 8.94 12.56
CA LYS A 396 20.11 7.53 12.97
C LYS A 396 19.63 6.66 11.82
N SER A 397 20.13 5.42 11.75
CA SER A 397 19.62 4.46 10.77
C SER A 397 18.17 4.12 11.09
N PHE A 398 17.28 4.18 10.10
CA PHE A 398 15.87 3.84 10.31
C PHE A 398 15.69 2.43 10.90
N ALA A 399 16.56 1.47 10.55
CA ALA A 399 16.51 0.11 11.08
C ALA A 399 16.67 0.04 12.62
N GLU A 400 17.43 0.97 13.20
CA GLU A 400 17.74 1.01 14.62
C GLU A 400 16.62 1.65 15.45
N MET A 401 15.89 2.59 14.85
CA MET A 401 14.83 3.38 15.50
C MET A 401 13.70 2.49 16.04
N PRO A 402 13.07 2.90 17.17
CA PRO A 402 11.87 2.28 17.71
C PRO A 402 10.75 2.18 16.69
N LYS A 403 10.12 1.01 16.62
CA LYS A 403 8.94 0.74 15.79
C LYS A 403 7.88 0.09 16.64
N TYR A 404 7.00 0.90 17.20
CA TYR A 404 5.98 0.40 18.11
C TYR A 404 4.77 -0.12 17.36
N ARG A 405 4.38 -1.36 17.67
CA ARG A 405 3.05 -1.91 17.36
C ARG A 405 2.34 -2.22 18.66
N ILE A 406 1.21 -1.59 18.90
CA ILE A 406 0.39 -1.77 20.08
C ILE A 406 -0.84 -2.55 19.64
N GLN A 407 -0.89 -3.81 20.04
CA GLN A 407 -1.90 -4.78 19.62
C GLN A 407 -2.94 -4.96 20.72
N PHE A 408 -4.22 -4.83 20.38
CA PHE A 408 -5.36 -4.97 21.27
C PHE A 408 -6.16 -6.21 20.88
N ASP A 409 -6.50 -7.02 21.87
CA ASP A 409 -7.55 -8.04 21.77
C ASP A 409 -8.73 -7.64 22.67
N ALA A 410 -9.75 -8.50 22.75
CA ALA A 410 -10.94 -8.25 23.57
C ALA A 410 -10.63 -7.87 25.04
N ILE A 411 -9.55 -8.40 25.64
CA ILE A 411 -9.32 -8.33 27.09
C ILE A 411 -8.01 -7.63 27.46
N LYS A 412 -6.98 -7.67 26.61
CA LYS A 412 -5.66 -7.13 26.89
C LYS A 412 -5.05 -6.42 25.69
N HIS A 413 -3.94 -5.75 25.94
CA HIS A 413 -3.06 -5.23 24.90
C HIS A 413 -1.64 -5.81 25.05
N LYS A 414 -0.86 -5.75 23.98
CA LYS A 414 0.56 -6.14 23.92
C LYS A 414 1.31 -5.08 23.13
N ILE A 415 2.52 -4.76 23.58
CA ILE A 415 3.38 -3.78 22.92
C ILE A 415 4.57 -4.52 22.31
N PHE A 416 4.86 -4.23 21.06
CA PHE A 416 6.00 -4.76 20.31
C PHE A 416 6.90 -3.62 19.86
N ASN A 417 8.22 -3.82 19.90
CA ASN A 417 9.21 -2.97 19.25
C ASN A 417 9.98 -3.80 18.23
N LYS A 418 9.94 -3.42 16.95
CA LYS A 418 10.60 -4.17 15.84
C LYS A 418 10.21 -5.66 15.87
N GLY A 419 8.92 -5.94 16.04
CA GLY A 419 8.37 -7.31 16.11
C GLY A 419 8.61 -8.05 17.44
N ARG A 420 9.47 -7.56 18.35
CA ARG A 420 9.72 -8.20 19.65
C ARG A 420 8.79 -7.62 20.72
N ARG A 421 8.12 -8.48 21.49
CA ARG A 421 7.28 -8.05 22.62
C ARG A 421 8.13 -7.38 23.71
N ILE A 422 7.64 -6.24 24.22
CA ILE A 422 8.24 -5.48 25.32
C ILE A 422 7.20 -5.21 26.42
N ALA A 423 7.66 -4.79 27.60
CA ALA A 423 6.78 -4.38 28.69
C ALA A 423 6.10 -3.02 28.41
N GLY A 424 6.79 -2.10 27.73
CA GLY A 424 6.27 -0.79 27.35
C GLY A 424 5.88 0.10 28.54
N LYS A 425 6.72 0.13 29.59
CA LYS A 425 6.42 0.82 30.87
C LYS A 425 6.06 2.30 30.70
N ASP A 426 6.63 2.96 29.70
CA ASP A 426 6.43 4.38 29.43
C ASP A 426 5.26 4.68 28.46
N ILE A 427 4.65 3.64 27.89
CA ILE A 427 3.50 3.77 26.99
C ILE A 427 2.23 3.53 27.79
N ILE A 428 1.42 4.57 27.96
CA ILE A 428 0.18 4.49 28.73
C ILE A 428 -0.97 4.19 27.77
N VAL A 429 -1.74 3.16 28.09
CA VAL A 429 -2.91 2.73 27.33
C VAL A 429 -4.13 2.79 28.23
N VAL A 430 -5.09 3.63 27.87
CA VAL A 430 -6.42 3.68 28.49
C VAL A 430 -7.42 3.18 27.46
N ARG A 431 -8.25 2.21 27.82
CA ARG A 431 -9.26 1.67 26.92
C ARG A 431 -10.60 1.49 27.61
N THR A 432 -11.67 1.79 26.88
CA THR A 432 -13.05 1.43 27.22
C THR A 432 -13.52 0.32 26.28
N LEU A 433 -14.82 0.02 26.25
CA LEU A 433 -15.37 -0.95 25.31
C LEU A 433 -15.20 -0.53 23.85
N LYS A 434 -15.27 0.77 23.54
CA LYS A 434 -15.22 1.27 22.15
C LYS A 434 -14.11 2.28 21.88
N GLU A 435 -13.35 2.68 22.89
CA GLU A 435 -12.36 3.74 22.75
C GLU A 435 -11.00 3.28 23.26
N ILE A 436 -9.96 3.70 22.55
CA ILE A 436 -8.56 3.45 22.90
C ILE A 436 -7.84 4.78 22.86
N LYS A 437 -7.22 5.16 23.98
CA LYS A 437 -6.30 6.28 24.10
C LYS A 437 -4.90 5.76 24.43
N ILE A 438 -3.93 6.18 23.64
CA ILE A 438 -2.53 5.79 23.78
C ILE A 438 -1.70 7.04 23.97
N ARG A 439 -0.89 7.10 25.03
CA ARG A 439 0.09 8.17 25.27
C ARG A 439 1.50 7.59 25.13
N ILE A 440 2.32 8.20 24.27
CA ILE A 440 3.68 7.77 23.96
C ILE A 440 4.62 8.98 24.10
N PRO A 441 5.49 9.02 25.13
CA PRO A 441 6.51 10.06 25.23
C PRO A 441 7.43 10.02 24.01
N LEU A 442 7.69 11.17 23.38
CA LEU A 442 8.52 11.27 22.17
C LEU A 442 9.94 10.76 22.40
N SER A 443 10.47 10.89 23.61
CA SER A 443 11.77 10.34 24.01
C SER A 443 11.85 8.82 23.84
N THR A 444 10.75 8.08 24.03
CA THR A 444 10.70 6.63 23.79
C THR A 444 10.75 6.27 22.30
N LEU A 445 10.51 7.24 21.42
CA LEU A 445 10.63 7.15 19.96
C LEU A 445 11.93 7.79 19.45
N ASP A 446 12.91 8.03 20.33
CA ASP A 446 14.17 8.73 20.07
C ASP A 446 14.03 10.19 19.63
N ASP A 447 12.98 10.89 20.08
CA ASP A 447 12.69 12.29 19.71
C ASP A 447 12.60 12.49 18.19
N PRO A 448 11.59 11.89 17.55
CA PRO A 448 11.51 11.82 16.10
C PRO A 448 11.19 13.18 15.46
N GLU A 449 11.80 13.46 14.31
CA GLU A 449 11.42 14.58 13.44
C GLU A 449 10.09 14.33 12.72
N ARG A 450 9.75 13.06 12.49
CA ARG A 450 8.51 12.62 11.82
C ARG A 450 8.05 11.29 12.39
N ILE A 451 6.75 11.05 12.39
CA ILE A 451 6.14 9.82 12.87
C ILE A 451 5.25 9.26 11.77
N LEU A 452 5.49 8.01 11.40
CA LEU A 452 4.62 7.23 10.53
C LEU A 452 3.65 6.44 11.40
N THR A 453 2.34 6.62 11.20
CA THR A 453 1.34 5.95 12.02
C THR A 453 0.18 5.39 11.21
N ASP A 454 -0.28 4.21 11.63
CA ASP A 454 -1.44 3.54 11.08
C ASP A 454 -2.26 2.84 12.19
N VAL A 455 -3.54 2.60 11.94
CA VAL A 455 -4.40 1.75 12.77
C VAL A 455 -5.16 0.81 11.85
N ASN A 456 -5.13 -0.48 12.15
CA ASN A 456 -5.94 -1.45 11.42
C ASN A 456 -6.69 -2.37 12.37
N THR A 457 -7.81 -2.90 11.89
CA THR A 457 -8.52 -4.01 12.53
C THR A 457 -8.31 -5.28 11.71
N TYR A 458 -8.29 -6.43 12.36
CA TYR A 458 -8.01 -7.71 11.71
C TYR A 458 -8.68 -8.87 12.44
N MET A 459 -8.91 -9.96 11.72
CA MET A 459 -9.34 -11.26 12.22
C MET A 459 -8.31 -12.33 11.82
N GLY A 460 -7.59 -12.88 12.81
CA GLY A 460 -6.47 -13.77 12.54
C GLY A 460 -5.35 -13.07 11.77
N ALA A 461 -5.12 -13.47 10.51
CA ALA A 461 -4.17 -12.84 9.60
C ALA A 461 -4.85 -11.92 8.56
N VAL A 462 -6.17 -11.81 8.60
CA VAL A 462 -6.97 -11.09 7.60
C VAL A 462 -7.32 -9.71 8.12
N PRO A 463 -6.90 -8.63 7.46
CA PRO A 463 -7.34 -7.29 7.81
C PRO A 463 -8.83 -7.10 7.52
N LEU A 464 -9.54 -6.44 8.43
CA LEU A 464 -10.98 -6.16 8.34
C LEU A 464 -11.25 -4.71 7.94
N ASP A 465 -10.43 -3.79 8.45
CA ASP A 465 -10.50 -2.36 8.15
C ASP A 465 -9.08 -1.80 8.16
N TRP A 466 -8.73 -1.08 7.10
CA TRP A 466 -7.46 -0.39 6.96
C TRP A 466 -7.70 1.10 7.05
N VAL A 467 -7.12 1.75 8.06
CA VAL A 467 -6.88 3.18 7.97
C VAL A 467 -5.63 3.39 7.11
N SER A 468 -5.54 4.53 6.44
CA SER A 468 -4.36 4.85 5.65
C SER A 468 -3.19 5.28 6.53
N TRP A 469 -1.97 4.91 6.17
CA TRP A 469 -0.77 5.40 6.84
C TRP A 469 -0.69 6.94 6.74
N ARG A 470 -0.41 7.59 7.87
CA ARG A 470 -0.26 9.05 7.97
C ARG A 470 1.14 9.43 8.45
N ILE A 471 1.58 10.60 8.02
CA ILE A 471 2.83 11.23 8.47
C ILE A 471 2.46 12.38 9.41
N ILE A 472 2.96 12.32 10.62
CA ILE A 472 2.89 13.37 11.63
C ILE A 472 4.27 14.03 11.73
N LYS A 473 4.30 15.36 11.84
CA LYS A 473 5.49 16.12 12.21
C LYS A 473 5.24 16.76 13.57
N PRO A 474 5.90 16.28 14.64
CA PRO A 474 5.85 16.94 15.93
C PRO A 474 6.51 18.32 15.83
N VAL A 475 5.80 19.37 16.24
CA VAL A 475 6.34 20.74 16.31
C VAL A 475 6.67 21.04 17.76
N LYS A 476 7.97 20.92 18.09
CA LYS A 476 8.51 21.39 19.38
C LYS A 476 8.52 22.91 19.36
N GLN A 477 8.09 23.54 20.47
CA GLN A 477 8.18 24.99 20.64
C GLN A 477 9.63 25.43 20.81
#